data_AF-A0A972JA86-F1
#
_entry.id   AF-A0A972JA86-F1
#
_cell.length_a   1.000
_cell.length_b   1.000
_cell.length_c   1.000
_cell.angle_alpha   90.00
_cell.angle_beta   90.00
_cell.angle_gamma   90.00
#
_symmetry.space_group_name_H-M   'P 1'
#
loop_
_entity.id
_entity.type
_entity.pdbx_description
1 polymer ?
#
loop_
_entity_poly.entity_id
_entity_poly.type
_entity_poly.pdbx_seq_one_letter_code
_entity_poly.pdbx_strand_id
1 'polypeptide(L)' 'MLFGGFGIVDAYFAPVCMRFNTYGVPLPEAVEAYVDRVCALQGVSAWIRDALAEQDFLAFEEPYRLTR' A
#
# COMPACT_ATOMS: atom_id res chain seq x y z
N MET A 1 -3.88 -16.44 -1.24
CA MET A 1 -4.76 -15.25 -1.32
C MET A 1 -6.07 -15.56 -0.62
N LEU A 2 -7.03 -14.63 -0.53
CA LEU A 2 -8.25 -14.83 0.29
C LEU A 2 -9.11 -16.02 -0.17
N PHE A 3 -9.17 -16.26 -1.48
CA PHE A 3 -9.94 -17.36 -2.08
C PHE A 3 -9.06 -18.29 -2.94
N GLY A 4 -7.84 -18.55 -2.47
CA GLY A 4 -6.86 -19.38 -3.18
C GLY A 4 -5.93 -18.54 -4.06
N GLY A 5 -6.17 -18.53 -5.37
CA GLY A 5 -5.43 -17.71 -6.33
C GLY A 5 -5.73 -16.21 -6.18
N PHE A 6 -4.91 -15.37 -6.79
CA PHE A 6 -5.17 -13.92 -6.84
C PHE A 6 -6.48 -13.63 -7.58
N GLY A 7 -7.31 -12.75 -7.02
CA GLY A 7 -8.56 -12.31 -7.63
C GLY A 7 -8.97 -10.90 -7.25
N ILE A 8 -10.15 -10.49 -7.73
CA ILE A 8 -10.69 -9.14 -7.56
C ILE A 8 -10.82 -8.72 -6.10
N VAL A 9 -11.05 -9.68 -5.20
CA VAL A 9 -11.16 -9.40 -3.76
C VAL A 9 -9.81 -8.93 -3.22
N ASP A 10 -8.70 -9.55 -3.61
CA ASP A 10 -7.37 -9.13 -3.14
C ASP A 10 -7.01 -7.74 -3.70
N ALA A 11 -7.35 -7.48 -4.97
CA ALA A 11 -7.18 -6.16 -5.58
C ALA A 11 -8.00 -5.07 -4.87
N TYR A 12 -9.25 -5.37 -4.52
CA TYR A 12 -10.12 -4.47 -3.77
C TYR A 12 -9.54 -4.14 -2.38
N PHE A 13 -8.91 -5.11 -1.72
CA PHE A 13 -8.29 -4.91 -0.41
C PHE A 13 -6.86 -4.35 -0.45
N ALA A 14 -6.22 -4.20 -1.62
CA ALA A 14 -4.87 -3.65 -1.71
C ALA A 14 -4.72 -2.27 -1.03
N PRO A 15 -5.63 -1.29 -1.21
CA PRO A 15 -5.54 -0.01 -0.50
C PRO A 15 -5.69 -0.13 1.03
N VAL A 16 -6.42 -1.14 1.53
CA VAL A 16 -6.54 -1.40 2.97
C VAL A 16 -5.23 -1.98 3.51
N CYS A 17 -4.62 -2.92 2.78
CA CYS A 17 -3.30 -3.45 3.10
C CYS A 17 -2.25 -2.34 3.17
N MET A 18 -2.28 -1.36 2.26
CA MET A 18 -1.37 -0.22 2.30
C MET A 18 -1.51 0.60 3.58
N ARG A 19 -2.74 0.83 4.07
CA ARG A 19 -2.95 1.59 5.31
C ARG A 19 -2.33 0.91 6.52
N PHE A 20 -2.38 -0.42 6.59
CA PHE A 20 -1.72 -1.15 7.67
C PHE A 20 -0.20 -0.95 7.64
N ASN A 21 0.41 -0.98 6.45
CA ASN A 21 1.84 -0.73 6.29
C ASN A 21 2.22 0.72 6.61
N THR A 22 1.49 1.70 6.08
CA THR A 22 1.82 3.13 6.26
C THR A 22 1.67 3.57 7.72
N TYR A 23 0.68 3.04 8.44
CA TYR A 23 0.40 3.44 9.82
C TYR A 23 1.03 2.53 10.87
N GLY A 24 1.65 1.40 10.48
CA GLY A 24 2.34 0.50 11.40
C GLY A 24 1.43 -0.13 12.47
N VAL A 25 0.17 -0.40 12.12
CA VAL A 25 -0.80 -0.99 13.06
C VAL A 25 -0.41 -2.44 13.36
N PRO A 26 -0.34 -2.90 14.63
CA PRO A 26 -0.06 -4.29 14.95
C PRO A 26 -1.13 -5.24 14.37
N LEU A 27 -0.68 -6.28 13.68
CA LEU A 27 -1.55 -7.26 13.05
C LEU A 27 -1.33 -8.67 13.62
N PRO A 28 -2.38 -9.52 13.69
CA PRO A 28 -2.18 -10.95 13.85
C PRO A 28 -1.38 -11.52 12.67
N GLU A 29 -0.52 -12.52 12.94
CA GLU A 29 0.41 -13.13 11.96
C GLU A 29 -0.27 -13.51 10.63
N ALA A 30 -1.46 -14.11 10.68
CA ALA A 30 -2.18 -14.52 9.47
C ALA A 30 -2.59 -13.34 8.58
N VAL A 31 -2.89 -12.19 9.18
CA VAL A 31 -3.27 -10.96 8.49
C VAL A 31 -2.04 -10.27 7.91
N GLU A 32 -0.95 -10.19 8.69
CA GLU A 32 0.34 -9.68 8.23
C GLU A 32 0.84 -10.47 7.00
N ALA A 33 0.84 -11.80 7.08
CA ALA A 33 1.22 -12.65 5.95
C ALA A 33 0.33 -12.44 4.72
N TYR A 34 -0.94 -12.05 4.89
CA TYR A 34 -1.82 -11.70 3.77
C TYR A 34 -1.44 -10.34 3.17
N VAL A 35 -1.25 -9.32 4.00
CA VAL A 35 -0.80 -7.99 3.59
C VAL A 35 0.51 -8.09 2.80
N ASP A 36 1.49 -8.86 3.29
CA ASP A 36 2.78 -9.06 2.62
C ASP A 36 2.61 -9.68 1.23
N ARG A 37 1.77 -10.71 1.10
CA ARG A 37 1.50 -11.34 -0.20
C ARG A 37 0.84 -10.37 -1.19
N VAL A 38 -0.06 -9.51 -0.71
CA VAL A 38 -0.69 -8.47 -1.57
C VAL A 38 0.34 -7.44 -2.00
N CYS A 39 1.23 -7.00 -1.11
CA CYS A 39 2.31 -6.06 -1.44
C CYS A 39 3.30 -6.63 -2.46
N ALA A 40 3.54 -7.95 -2.40
CA ALA A 40 4.43 -8.66 -3.32
C ALA A 40 3.82 -8.91 -4.72
N LEU A 41 2.52 -8.65 -4.93
CA LEU A 41 1.90 -8.76 -6.25
C LEU A 41 2.58 -7.78 -7.22
N GLN A 42 2.89 -8.24 -8.44
CA GLN A 42 3.60 -7.43 -9.44
C GLN A 42 2.98 -6.03 -9.65
N GLY A 43 1.65 -5.96 -9.78
CA GLY A 43 0.95 -4.68 -9.99
C GLY A 43 1.01 -3.77 -8.76
N VAL A 44 0.89 -4.33 -7.56
CA VAL A 44 0.93 -3.55 -6.30
C VAL A 44 2.36 -3.09 -6.03
N SER A 45 3.36 -3.97 -6.18
CA SER A 45 4.77 -3.63 -6.03
C SER A 45 5.22 -2.56 -7.03
N ALA A 46 4.78 -2.64 -8.29
CA ALA A 46 5.04 -1.60 -9.28
C ALA A 46 4.40 -0.26 -8.86
N TRP A 47 3.13 -0.28 -8.46
CA TRP A 47 2.44 0.92 -7.99
C TRP A 47 3.12 1.57 -6.76
N ILE A 48 3.55 0.77 -5.78
CA ILE A 48 4.30 1.25 -4.61
C ILE A 48 5.61 1.93 -5.05
N ARG A 49 6.37 1.27 -5.94
CA ARG A 49 7.64 1.81 -6.43
C ARG A 49 7.44 3.13 -7.18
N ASP A 50 6.42 3.22 -8.01
CA ASP A 50 6.13 4.43 -8.79
C ASP A 50 5.69 5.58 -7.86
N ALA A 51 4.86 5.29 -6.85
CA ALA A 51 4.47 6.27 -5.84
C ALA A 51 5.65 6.77 -4.99
N LEU A 52 6.63 5.91 -4.67
CA LEU A 52 7.85 6.33 -3.97
C LEU A 52 8.78 7.17 -4.85
N ALA A 53 8.74 6.99 -6.17
CA ALA A 53 9.52 7.75 -7.12
C ALA A 53 8.88 9.10 -7.49
N GLU A 54 7.58 9.26 -7.22
CA GLU A 54 6.79 10.45 -7.52
C GLU A 54 7.42 11.72 -6.91
N GLN A 55 7.63 12.72 -7.77
CA GLN A 55 8.18 14.03 -7.40
C GLN A 55 7.14 15.14 -7.57
N ASP A 56 5.89 14.79 -7.86
CA ASP A 56 4.82 15.76 -8.03
C ASP A 56 4.60 16.46 -6.69
N PHE A 57 4.76 17.78 -6.71
CA PHE A 57 4.61 18.64 -5.54
C PHE A 57 3.72 19.82 -5.91
N LEU A 58 2.57 19.88 -5.24
CA LEU A 58 1.64 20.99 -5.36
C LEU A 58 1.62 21.75 -4.04
N ALA A 59 2.19 22.96 -4.05
CA ALA A 59 2.35 23.77 -2.84
C ALA A 59 1.04 24.02 -2.07
N PHE A 60 -0.10 24.03 -2.76
CA PHE A 60 -1.42 24.20 -2.14
C PHE A 60 -1.97 22.93 -1.48
N GLU A 61 -1.56 21.72 -1.93
CA GLU A 61 -1.97 20.44 -1.35
C GLU A 61 -1.02 19.96 -0.25
N GLU A 62 0.25 20.37 -0.34
CA GLU A 62 1.32 19.96 0.58
C GLU A 62 2.01 21.13 1.30
N PRO A 63 1.27 22.06 1.94
CA PRO A 63 1.86 23.23 2.58
C PRO A 63 2.87 22.88 3.69
N TYR A 64 2.72 21.69 4.30
CA TYR A 64 3.59 21.18 5.36
C TYR A 64 5.04 20.89 4.90
N ARG A 65 5.30 20.73 3.59
CA ARG A 65 6.67 20.55 3.07
C ARG A 65 7.46 21.86 2.95
N LEU A 66 6.78 23.02 2.99
CA LEU A 66 7.41 24.34 2.81
C LEU A 66 8.06 24.87 4.09
N THR A 67 7.64 24.38 5.26
CA THR A 67 8.05 24.90 6.57
C THR A 67 8.98 23.96 7.33
N ARG A 68 9.74 23.13 6.61
CA ARG A 68 10.60 22.09 7.22
C ARG A 68 11.95 22.61 7.69
#